data_AF-A0A7Y4TQK5-F1
#
_entry.id   AF-A0A7Y4TQK5-F1
#
_cell.length_a   1.000
_cell.length_b   1.000
_cell.length_c   1.000
_cell.angle_alpha   90.00
_cell.angle_beta   90.00
_cell.angle_gamma   90.00
#
_symmetry.space_group_name_H-M   'P 1'
#
loop_
_entity.id
_entity.type
_entity.pdbx_description
1 polymer ?
#
loop_
_entity_poly.entity_id
_entity_poly.type
_entity_poly.pdbx_seq_one_letter_code
_entity_poly.pdbx_strand_id
1 'polypeptide(L)'
;DIQAWEYQPLGPFLAKNFATTISPYVVTMEALAPFRTPAFERDPDDPQLLDYLNDEQNQKFGGLDINLEVYIQTERMRTEKIEPHRLSRSNTKDLYWTIGQMLAHHASNGCNLQTGDLMATGTVSGKEKSERGCLLELTWRGTEPLTLPSGETRRFLEDGDEVIMKGFCEREGFRRIGLGECRGRIIPAA
;
A
#
# COMPACT_ATOMS: atom_id res chain seq x y z
N ASP A 1 12.33 12.22 -8.03
CA ASP A 1 13.57 12.98 -8.32
C ASP A 1 14.46 13.09 -7.08
N ILE A 2 14.03 13.74 -6.00
CA ILE A 2 14.81 13.93 -4.75
C ILE A 2 15.34 12.58 -4.22
N GLN A 3 14.47 11.56 -4.13
CA GLN A 3 14.86 10.23 -3.64
C GLN A 3 16.01 9.63 -4.46
N ALA A 4 15.95 9.75 -5.78
CA ALA A 4 16.93 9.12 -6.67
C ALA A 4 18.32 9.73 -6.51
N TRP A 5 18.39 11.01 -6.13
CA TRP A 5 19.63 11.71 -5.84
C TRP A 5 20.17 11.39 -4.44
N GLU A 6 19.32 11.37 -3.41
CA GLU A 6 19.78 11.31 -2.01
C GLU A 6 19.99 9.88 -1.46
N TYR A 7 19.33 8.87 -2.01
CA TYR A 7 19.20 7.59 -1.30
C TYR A 7 20.48 6.76 -1.19
N GLN A 8 21.52 7.09 -1.95
CA GLN A 8 22.78 6.37 -1.91
C GLN A 8 23.77 7.07 -0.96
N PRO A 9 24.36 6.36 0.02
CA PRO A 9 24.21 4.93 0.36
C PRO A 9 23.20 4.64 1.49
N LEU A 10 22.58 5.67 2.07
CA LEU A 10 21.93 5.57 3.39
C LEU A 10 20.41 5.31 3.35
N GLY A 11 19.83 5.23 2.16
CA GLY A 11 18.39 5.05 1.96
C GLY A 11 17.61 6.39 1.86
N PRO A 12 16.30 6.31 1.59
CA PRO A 12 15.43 7.48 1.42
C PRO A 12 15.35 8.34 2.69
N PHE A 13 15.32 9.67 2.53
CA PHE A 13 15.23 10.60 3.65
C PHE A 13 14.24 11.75 3.37
N LEU A 14 14.69 12.85 2.77
CA LEU A 14 13.87 14.05 2.56
C LEU A 14 12.73 13.79 1.57
N ALA A 15 12.92 12.86 0.64
CA ALA A 15 11.89 12.46 -0.30
C ALA A 15 10.74 11.66 0.33
N LYS A 16 10.80 11.35 1.63
CA LYS A 16 9.77 10.59 2.36
C LYS A 16 9.31 11.25 3.65
N ASN A 17 10.15 12.05 4.31
CA ASN A 17 9.82 12.62 5.61
C ASN A 17 8.95 13.90 5.55
N PHE A 18 8.61 14.39 4.36
CA PHE A 18 7.79 15.59 4.20
C PHE A 18 6.30 15.37 4.57
N ALA A 19 5.77 14.16 4.32
CA ALA A 19 4.40 13.79 4.70
C ALA A 19 4.20 12.27 4.64
N THR A 20 3.46 11.73 5.61
CA THR A 20 2.88 10.37 5.57
C THR A 20 1.50 10.44 6.21
N THR A 21 0.48 9.91 5.53
CA THR A 21 -0.92 9.97 5.97
C THR A 21 -1.41 8.56 6.30
N ILE A 22 -2.16 8.42 7.41
CA ILE A 22 -2.83 7.18 7.82
C ILE A 22 -4.34 7.41 7.93
N SER A 23 -5.14 6.36 7.74
CA SER A 23 -6.57 6.44 8.03
C SER A 23 -6.81 6.56 9.55
N PRO A 24 -7.93 7.17 9.98
CA PRO A 24 -8.15 7.47 11.39
C PRO A 24 -8.61 6.25 12.24
N TYR A 25 -9.02 5.16 11.60
CA TYR A 25 -9.59 3.99 12.29
C TYR A 25 -8.58 2.84 12.34
N VAL A 26 -8.16 2.47 13.54
CA VAL A 26 -7.36 1.26 13.78
C VAL A 26 -8.29 0.05 13.81
N VAL A 27 -8.32 -0.73 12.72
CA VAL A 27 -9.04 -2.00 12.67
C VAL A 27 -8.21 -3.08 13.37
N THR A 28 -8.80 -3.76 14.36
CA THR A 28 -8.06 -4.69 15.21
C THR A 28 -7.79 -6.02 14.51
N MET A 29 -6.74 -6.74 14.95
CA MET A 29 -6.40 -8.05 14.40
C MET A 29 -7.48 -9.10 14.66
N GLU A 30 -8.25 -8.96 15.75
CA GLU A 30 -9.41 -9.79 16.07
C GLU A 30 -10.53 -9.59 15.03
N ALA A 31 -10.78 -8.34 14.63
CA ALA A 31 -11.76 -8.04 13.59
C ALA A 31 -11.32 -8.60 12.22
N LEU A 32 -10.01 -8.62 11.95
CA LEU A 32 -9.43 -9.17 10.73
C LEU A 32 -9.30 -10.70 10.73
N ALA A 33 -9.49 -11.38 11.88
CA ALA A 33 -9.29 -12.82 12.01
C ALA A 33 -10.07 -13.66 10.97
N PRO A 34 -11.35 -13.35 10.65
CA PRO A 34 -12.10 -14.07 9.61
C PRO A 34 -11.56 -13.90 8.19
N PHE A 35 -10.67 -12.95 7.96
CA PHE A 35 -10.12 -12.60 6.64
C PHE A 35 -8.65 -13.02 6.50
N ARG A 36 -8.12 -13.79 7.44
CA ARG A 36 -6.82 -14.45 7.29
C ARG A 36 -6.83 -15.42 6.11
N THR A 37 -5.68 -15.56 5.49
CA THR A 37 -5.39 -16.49 4.38
C THR A 37 -4.03 -17.14 4.61
N PRO A 38 -3.69 -18.19 3.83
CA PRO A 38 -2.30 -18.58 3.70
C PRO A 38 -1.41 -17.38 3.34
N ALA A 39 -0.17 -17.42 3.79
CA ALA A 39 0.87 -16.50 3.34
C ALA A 39 1.07 -16.65 1.82
N PHE A 40 1.69 -15.65 1.20
CA PHE A 40 2.02 -15.70 -0.22
C PHE A 40 2.81 -16.97 -0.57
N GLU A 41 2.38 -17.66 -1.63
CA GLU A 41 3.05 -18.85 -2.13
C GLU A 41 4.33 -18.42 -2.86
N ARG A 42 5.47 -18.76 -2.26
CA ARG A 42 6.79 -18.48 -2.85
C ARG A 42 7.06 -19.37 -4.05
N ASP A 43 7.87 -18.87 -4.98
CA ASP A 43 8.36 -19.70 -6.08
C ASP A 43 9.22 -20.85 -5.50
N PRO A 44 9.09 -22.10 -5.98
CA PRO A 44 9.94 -23.20 -5.52
C PRO A 44 11.44 -22.96 -5.68
N ASP A 45 11.85 -22.11 -6.64
CA ASP A 45 13.24 -21.73 -6.88
C ASP A 45 13.71 -20.58 -5.96
N ASP A 46 12.81 -19.97 -5.17
CA ASP A 46 13.19 -18.95 -4.19
C ASP A 46 14.02 -19.57 -3.05
N PRO A 47 14.97 -18.79 -2.46
CA PRO A 47 15.67 -19.23 -1.26
C PRO A 47 14.71 -19.58 -0.13
N GLN A 48 14.96 -20.72 0.51
CA GLN A 48 14.21 -21.14 1.68
C GLN A 48 14.33 -20.13 2.81
N LEU A 49 13.23 -19.97 3.57
CA LEU A 49 13.23 -19.15 4.76
C LEU A 49 14.22 -19.68 5.79
N LEU A 50 14.90 -18.76 6.48
CA LEU A 50 15.59 -19.08 7.72
C LEU A 50 14.58 -19.48 8.80
N ASP A 51 14.96 -20.38 9.69
CA ASP A 51 14.08 -21.01 10.69
C ASP A 51 13.27 -20.00 11.51
N TYR A 52 13.88 -18.87 11.92
CA TYR A 52 13.20 -17.85 12.73
C TYR A 52 12.08 -17.10 11.99
N LEU A 53 12.00 -17.22 10.67
CA LEU A 53 10.93 -16.67 9.82
C LEU A 53 9.94 -17.74 9.34
N ASN A 54 10.22 -19.01 9.65
CA ASN A 54 9.53 -20.18 9.12
C ASN A 54 8.60 -20.82 10.17
N ASP A 55 7.46 -20.18 10.42
CA ASP A 55 6.43 -20.69 11.33
C ASP A 55 5.22 -21.26 10.57
N GLU A 56 4.79 -22.48 10.94
CA GLU A 56 3.69 -23.18 10.25
C GLU A 56 2.33 -22.45 10.39
N GLN A 57 2.03 -21.85 11.54
CA GLN A 57 0.77 -21.15 11.71
C GLN A 57 0.76 -19.88 10.87
N ASN A 58 1.88 -19.16 10.83
CA ASN A 58 2.05 -17.98 10.00
C ASN A 58 2.02 -18.32 8.50
N GLN A 59 2.53 -19.47 8.07
CA GLN A 59 2.32 -19.93 6.68
C GLN A 59 0.84 -20.16 6.37
N LYS A 60 0.09 -20.77 7.30
CA LYS A 60 -1.34 -21.10 7.08
C LYS A 60 -2.28 -19.89 7.22
N PHE A 61 -1.92 -18.91 8.04
CA PHE A 61 -2.84 -17.82 8.46
C PHE A 61 -2.21 -16.42 8.52
N GLY A 62 -0.97 -16.26 8.04
CA GLY A 62 -0.22 -14.99 8.12
C GLY A 62 -0.58 -13.99 7.01
N GLY A 63 -1.26 -14.43 5.94
CA GLY A 63 -1.82 -13.55 4.93
C GLY A 63 -3.10 -12.89 5.41
N LEU A 64 -3.41 -11.71 4.85
CA LEU A 64 -4.64 -10.95 5.12
C LEU A 64 -5.30 -10.58 3.80
N ASP A 65 -6.58 -10.93 3.64
CA ASP A 65 -7.37 -10.57 2.47
C ASP A 65 -8.03 -9.19 2.65
N ILE A 66 -7.25 -8.15 2.36
CA ILE A 66 -7.70 -6.75 2.40
C ILE A 66 -7.62 -6.21 0.99
N ASN A 67 -8.79 -5.93 0.39
CA ASN A 67 -8.89 -5.23 -0.87
C ASN A 67 -8.46 -3.78 -0.67
N LEU A 68 -7.53 -3.30 -1.47
CA LEU A 68 -7.04 -1.93 -1.48
C LEU A 68 -7.42 -1.26 -2.79
N GLU A 69 -7.94 -0.04 -2.71
CA GLU A 69 -8.27 0.77 -3.87
C GLU A 69 -7.68 2.17 -3.72
N VAL A 70 -7.03 2.65 -4.79
CA VAL A 70 -6.46 4.00 -4.85
C VAL A 70 -7.17 4.78 -5.94
N TYR A 71 -7.59 5.99 -5.62
CA TYR A 71 -8.28 6.91 -6.50
C TYR A 71 -7.51 8.23 -6.60
N ILE A 72 -7.70 8.90 -7.73
CA ILE A 72 -7.28 10.29 -7.94
C ILE A 72 -8.50 11.15 -8.29
N GLN A 73 -8.51 12.39 -7.81
CA GLN A 73 -9.44 13.40 -8.25
C GLN A 73 -8.70 14.71 -8.46
N THR A 74 -8.68 15.20 -9.71
CA THR A 74 -8.06 16.48 -10.06
C THR A 74 -8.96 17.65 -9.68
N GLU A 75 -8.43 18.87 -9.69
CA GLU A 75 -9.24 20.08 -9.49
C GLU A 75 -10.31 20.25 -10.56
N ARG A 76 -9.97 19.96 -11.82
CA ARG A 76 -10.91 19.99 -12.93
C ARG A 76 -12.01 18.95 -12.77
N MET A 77 -11.68 17.72 -12.38
CA MET A 77 -12.68 16.69 -12.08
C MET A 77 -13.65 17.15 -10.99
N ARG A 78 -13.16 17.77 -9.91
CA ARG A 78 -14.05 18.32 -8.85
C ARG A 78 -14.96 19.43 -9.38
N THR A 79 -14.43 20.36 -10.18
CA THR A 79 -15.18 21.47 -10.77
C THR A 79 -16.26 20.98 -11.74
N GLU A 80 -15.94 20.00 -12.57
CA GLU A 80 -16.84 19.37 -13.53
C GLU A 80 -17.75 18.30 -12.91
N LYS A 81 -17.68 18.09 -11.59
CA LYS A 81 -18.44 17.06 -10.84
C LYS A 81 -18.21 15.64 -11.37
N ILE A 82 -16.99 15.36 -11.82
CA ILE A 82 -16.53 14.03 -12.19
C ILE A 82 -16.07 13.31 -10.90
N GLU A 83 -16.62 12.11 -10.68
CA GLU A 83 -16.27 11.24 -9.56
C GLU A 83 -14.77 10.87 -9.56
N PRO A 84 -14.16 10.61 -8.38
CA PRO A 84 -12.78 10.13 -8.30
C PRO A 84 -12.52 8.92 -9.21
N HIS A 85 -11.41 8.96 -9.94
CA HIS A 85 -11.03 7.91 -10.88
C HIS A 85 -10.16 6.87 -10.16
N ARG A 86 -10.54 5.59 -10.22
CA ARG A 86 -9.74 4.50 -9.62
C ARG A 86 -8.49 4.26 -10.45
N LEU A 87 -7.33 4.51 -9.84
CA LEU A 87 -6.02 4.26 -10.43
C LEU A 87 -5.60 2.80 -10.32
N SER A 88 -5.82 2.21 -9.14
CA SER A 88 -5.42 0.84 -8.89
C SER A 88 -6.36 0.14 -7.91
N ARG A 89 -6.39 -1.19 -8.03
CA ARG A 89 -7.02 -2.10 -7.08
C ARG A 89 -6.08 -3.27 -6.85
N SER A 90 -5.61 -3.46 -5.63
CA SER A 90 -4.71 -4.55 -5.24
C SER A 90 -5.20 -5.25 -3.97
N ASN A 91 -4.43 -6.18 -3.44
CA ASN A 91 -4.78 -6.88 -2.21
C ASN A 91 -3.54 -7.14 -1.33
N THR A 92 -3.68 -7.03 -0.01
CA THR A 92 -2.57 -7.32 0.92
C THR A 92 -2.19 -8.79 0.98
N LYS A 93 -3.02 -9.71 0.49
CA LYS A 93 -2.68 -11.14 0.41
C LYS A 93 -1.53 -11.41 -0.57
N ASP A 94 -1.26 -10.46 -1.47
CA ASP A 94 -0.18 -10.53 -2.44
C ASP A 94 1.17 -10.07 -1.85
N LEU A 95 1.22 -9.69 -0.57
CA LEU A 95 2.45 -9.37 0.13
C LEU A 95 3.31 -10.63 0.31
N TYR A 96 4.51 -10.60 -0.28
CA TYR A 96 5.49 -11.68 -0.18
C TYR A 96 5.94 -11.98 1.26
N TRP A 97 6.00 -10.93 2.11
CA TRP A 97 6.31 -11.04 3.53
C TRP A 97 5.06 -10.77 4.36
N THR A 98 4.71 -11.71 5.24
CA THR A 98 3.62 -11.52 6.21
C THR A 98 3.98 -10.47 7.25
N ILE A 99 2.97 -9.87 7.90
CA ILE A 99 3.18 -8.97 9.04
C ILE A 99 3.94 -9.67 10.17
N GLY A 100 3.65 -10.95 10.42
CA GLY A 100 4.36 -11.75 11.42
C GLY A 100 5.86 -11.85 11.14
N GLN A 101 6.24 -12.07 9.88
CA GLN A 101 7.66 -12.11 9.47
C GLN A 101 8.32 -10.74 9.54
N MET A 102 7.64 -9.68 9.11
CA MET A 102 8.16 -8.31 9.22
C MET A 102 8.46 -7.95 10.69
N LEU A 103 7.55 -8.30 11.60
CA LEU A 103 7.70 -8.08 13.03
C LEU A 103 8.85 -8.91 13.62
N ALA A 104 8.89 -10.21 13.32
CA ALA A 104 9.93 -11.12 13.79
C ALA A 104 11.33 -10.68 13.32
N HIS A 105 11.44 -10.27 12.05
CA HIS A 105 12.69 -9.75 11.50
C HIS A 105 13.12 -8.46 12.19
N HIS A 106 12.21 -7.51 12.39
CA HIS A 106 12.51 -6.23 13.04
C HIS A 106 13.03 -6.44 14.46
N ALA A 107 12.44 -7.36 15.23
CA ALA A 107 12.86 -7.64 16.60
C ALA A 107 14.09 -8.57 16.71
N SER A 108 14.51 -9.22 15.62
CA SER A 108 15.52 -10.29 15.65
C SER A 108 16.91 -9.86 16.14
N ASN A 109 17.24 -8.57 16.02
CA ASN A 109 18.51 -8.01 16.48
C ASN A 109 18.44 -7.42 17.91
N GLY A 110 17.32 -7.60 18.62
CA GLY A 110 17.08 -7.01 19.93
C GLY A 110 16.43 -5.62 19.90
N CYS A 111 15.97 -5.14 18.73
CA CYS A 111 15.18 -3.91 18.64
C CYS A 111 13.93 -4.00 19.53
N ASN A 112 13.75 -3.01 20.40
CA ASN A 112 12.70 -2.99 21.41
C ASN A 112 11.44 -2.27 20.92
N LEU A 113 10.53 -3.02 20.30
CA LEU A 113 9.23 -2.49 19.85
C LEU A 113 8.42 -1.90 21.01
N GLN A 114 7.77 -0.77 20.78
CA GLN A 114 6.97 -0.03 21.76
C GLN A 114 5.50 0.06 21.32
N THR A 115 4.61 0.25 22.30
CA THR A 115 3.21 0.58 22.01
C THR A 115 3.14 1.90 21.25
N GLY A 116 2.43 1.89 20.12
CA GLY A 116 2.30 3.05 19.24
C GLY A 116 3.29 3.06 18.08
N ASP A 117 4.26 2.13 18.04
CA ASP A 117 5.09 1.93 16.85
C ASP A 117 4.21 1.60 15.63
N LEU A 118 4.53 2.23 14.50
CA LEU A 118 3.84 2.03 13.24
C LEU A 118 4.77 1.33 12.25
N MET A 119 4.36 0.15 11.79
CA MET A 119 5.05 -0.61 10.73
C MET A 119 4.22 -0.59 9.46
N ALA A 120 4.78 -0.06 8.38
CA ALA A 120 4.16 -0.07 7.06
C ALA A 120 4.62 -1.30 6.26
N THR A 121 3.75 -1.80 5.39
CA THR A 121 3.99 -2.98 4.53
C THR A 121 4.98 -2.74 3.39
N GLY A 122 5.33 -1.47 3.14
CA GLY A 122 5.83 -1.02 1.84
C GLY A 122 4.69 -0.86 0.83
N THR A 123 5.04 -0.46 -0.39
CA THR A 123 4.08 -0.32 -1.50
C THR A 123 3.47 -1.68 -1.83
N VAL A 124 2.13 -1.77 -1.81
CA VAL A 124 1.40 -3.00 -2.16
C VAL A 124 1.07 -3.00 -3.65
N SER A 125 1.81 -3.80 -4.42
CA SER A 125 1.62 -3.99 -5.87
C SER A 125 1.29 -5.44 -6.19
N GLY A 126 0.23 -5.65 -6.97
CA GLY A 126 -0.08 -6.95 -7.56
C GLY A 126 0.67 -7.19 -8.88
N LYS A 127 0.33 -8.28 -9.56
CA LYS A 127 0.99 -8.72 -10.80
C LYS A 127 0.58 -7.85 -12.00
N GLU A 128 -0.69 -7.48 -12.06
CA GLU A 128 -1.26 -6.77 -13.20
C GLU A 128 -1.01 -5.27 -13.11
N LYS A 129 -0.98 -4.58 -14.27
CA LYS A 129 -0.75 -3.13 -14.31
C LYS A 129 -1.76 -2.35 -13.45
N SER A 130 -3.03 -2.78 -13.43
CA SER A 130 -4.09 -2.17 -12.61
C SER A 130 -3.95 -2.41 -11.11
N GLU A 131 -2.99 -3.23 -10.68
CA GLU A 131 -2.75 -3.58 -9.28
C GLU A 131 -1.49 -2.91 -8.71
N ARG A 132 -0.79 -2.11 -9.53
CA ARG A 132 0.45 -1.40 -9.12
C ARG A 132 0.15 -0.32 -8.07
N GLY A 133 0.98 -0.26 -7.03
CA GLY A 133 0.75 0.54 -5.84
C GLY A 133 1.24 1.99 -5.90
N CYS A 134 1.94 2.40 -6.97
CA CYS A 134 2.31 3.81 -7.14
C CYS A 134 2.34 4.26 -8.60
N LEU A 135 2.29 5.59 -8.81
CA LEU A 135 2.35 6.19 -10.15
C LEU A 135 3.66 5.88 -10.88
N LEU A 136 4.79 5.73 -10.17
CA LEU A 136 6.06 5.34 -10.77
C LEU A 136 5.93 4.01 -11.54
N GLU A 137 5.20 3.05 -10.98
CA GLU A 137 4.95 1.74 -11.59
C GLU A 137 3.83 1.85 -12.64
N LEU A 138 2.72 2.51 -12.33
CA LEU A 138 1.55 2.63 -13.22
C LEU A 138 1.91 3.33 -14.55
N THR A 139 2.77 4.34 -14.48
CA THR A 139 3.15 5.14 -15.65
C THR A 139 4.49 4.73 -16.27
N TRP A 140 5.08 3.64 -15.77
CA TRP A 140 6.39 3.16 -16.17
C TRP A 140 7.45 4.28 -16.17
N ARG A 141 7.64 4.90 -14.99
CA ARG A 141 8.51 6.07 -14.82
C ARG A 141 8.12 7.25 -15.72
N GLY A 142 6.82 7.41 -15.97
CA GLY A 142 6.25 8.49 -16.77
C GLY A 142 6.36 8.29 -18.29
N THR A 143 6.85 7.16 -18.80
CA THR A 143 6.85 6.90 -20.26
C THR A 143 5.48 6.49 -20.79
N GLU A 144 4.60 6.00 -19.93
CA GLU A 144 3.23 5.59 -20.24
C GLU A 144 2.22 6.39 -19.41
N PRO A 145 1.90 7.65 -19.77
CA PRO A 145 0.99 8.48 -19.00
C PRO A 145 -0.42 7.87 -18.92
N LEU A 146 -1.11 8.13 -17.82
CA LEU A 146 -2.52 7.77 -17.64
C LEU A 146 -3.41 8.85 -18.26
N THR A 147 -4.52 8.46 -18.86
CA THR A 147 -5.58 9.38 -19.30
C THR A 147 -6.74 9.30 -18.31
N LEU A 148 -7.10 10.43 -17.71
CA LEU A 148 -8.18 10.55 -16.73
C LEU A 148 -9.52 10.79 -17.44
N PRO A 149 -10.67 10.61 -16.75
CA PRO A 149 -11.99 10.81 -17.36
C PRO A 149 -12.26 12.23 -17.86
N SER A 150 -11.58 13.24 -17.28
CA SER A 150 -11.59 14.61 -17.79
C SER A 150 -10.80 14.75 -19.11
N GLY A 151 -10.02 13.76 -19.53
CA GLY A 151 -9.08 13.87 -20.64
C GLY A 151 -7.75 14.52 -20.25
N GLU A 152 -7.57 14.92 -18.99
CA GLU A 152 -6.25 15.22 -18.44
C GLU A 152 -5.35 13.97 -18.48
N THR A 153 -4.03 14.19 -18.51
CA THR A 153 -3.06 13.08 -18.39
C THR A 153 -2.19 13.25 -17.17
N ARG A 154 -1.73 12.14 -16.58
CA ARG A 154 -0.81 12.14 -15.43
C ARG A 154 0.35 11.19 -15.64
N ARG A 155 1.55 11.67 -15.32
CA ARG A 155 2.78 10.87 -15.17
C ARG A 155 3.09 10.64 -13.69
N PHE A 156 3.03 11.74 -12.94
CA PHE A 156 3.10 11.83 -11.48
C PHE A 156 1.96 12.77 -11.01
N LEU A 157 1.84 12.99 -9.71
CA LEU A 157 0.87 13.93 -9.16
C LEU A 157 1.23 15.37 -9.56
N GLU A 158 0.20 16.17 -9.81
CA GLU A 158 0.28 17.62 -10.01
C GLU A 158 -0.37 18.36 -8.82
N ASP A 159 -0.08 19.65 -8.70
CA ASP A 159 -0.72 20.50 -7.67
C ASP A 159 -2.24 20.45 -7.79
N GLY A 160 -2.92 20.34 -6.65
CA GLY A 160 -4.37 20.22 -6.58
C GLY A 160 -4.92 18.80 -6.78
N ASP A 161 -4.09 17.83 -7.19
CA ASP A 161 -4.52 16.43 -7.22
C ASP A 161 -4.81 15.93 -5.80
N GLU A 162 -5.95 15.24 -5.64
CA GLU A 162 -6.34 14.57 -4.40
C GLU A 162 -6.22 13.06 -4.57
N VAL A 163 -5.45 12.41 -3.70
CA VAL A 163 -5.31 10.96 -3.64
C VAL A 163 -6.20 10.44 -2.52
N ILE A 164 -6.96 9.38 -2.81
CA ILE A 164 -7.89 8.76 -1.89
C ILE A 164 -7.63 7.26 -1.85
N MET A 165 -7.25 6.73 -0.70
CA MET A 165 -7.02 5.31 -0.47
C MET A 165 -8.15 4.73 0.38
N LYS A 166 -8.65 3.58 -0.04
CA LYS A 166 -9.70 2.82 0.65
C LYS A 166 -9.24 1.37 0.83
N GLY A 167 -9.58 0.79 1.98
CA GLY A 167 -9.31 -0.60 2.29
C GLY A 167 -10.55 -1.29 2.82
N PHE A 168 -10.79 -2.54 2.44
CA PHE A 168 -11.87 -3.35 3.01
C PHE A 168 -11.63 -4.86 2.91
N CYS A 169 -12.20 -5.60 3.86
CA CYS A 169 -12.24 -7.06 3.85
C CYS A 169 -13.67 -7.51 3.52
N GLU A 170 -13.81 -8.52 2.66
CA GLU A 170 -15.11 -9.08 2.27
C GLU A 170 -14.96 -10.59 2.04
N ARG A 171 -15.89 -11.36 2.60
CA ARG A 171 -15.92 -12.83 2.50
C ARG A 171 -17.35 -13.29 2.71
N GLU A 172 -17.80 -14.26 1.94
CA GLU A 172 -19.14 -14.84 2.10
C GLU A 172 -19.36 -15.33 3.53
N GLY A 173 -20.55 -15.05 4.08
CA GLY A 173 -20.89 -15.39 5.46
C GLY A 173 -20.38 -14.40 6.52
N PHE A 174 -19.54 -13.42 6.17
CA PHE A 174 -19.03 -12.40 7.10
C PHE A 174 -19.49 -10.99 6.69
N ARG A 175 -19.60 -10.10 7.68
CA ARG A 175 -19.85 -8.68 7.41
C ARG A 175 -18.60 -8.04 6.83
N ARG A 176 -18.77 -7.20 5.79
CA ARG A 176 -17.68 -6.39 5.25
C ARG A 176 -17.11 -5.47 6.32
N ILE A 177 -15.78 -5.40 6.42
CA ILE A 177 -15.07 -4.50 7.33
C ILE A 177 -14.28 -3.49 6.50
N GLY A 178 -14.58 -2.20 6.65
CA GLY A 178 -13.84 -1.12 6.02
C GLY A 178 -12.76 -0.54 6.93
N LEU A 179 -11.65 -0.08 6.34
CA LEU A 179 -10.56 0.61 7.04
C LEU A 179 -10.75 2.14 7.06
N GLY A 180 -11.92 2.61 6.65
CA GLY A 180 -12.18 4.02 6.41
C GLY A 180 -11.45 4.52 5.16
N GLU A 181 -11.10 5.80 5.18
CA GLU A 181 -10.46 6.47 4.06
C GLU A 181 -9.19 7.19 4.52
N CYS A 182 -8.13 7.10 3.73
CA CYS A 182 -6.92 7.90 3.86
C CYS A 182 -6.82 8.81 2.64
N ARG A 183 -6.95 10.12 2.84
CA ARG A 183 -6.94 11.10 1.75
C ARG A 183 -5.94 12.22 1.98
N GLY A 184 -5.40 12.76 0.89
CA GLY A 184 -4.50 13.91 0.92
C GLY A 184 -4.56 14.65 -0.41
N ARG A 185 -4.51 15.98 -0.34
CA ARG A 185 -4.44 16.85 -1.52
C ARG A 185 -3.07 17.49 -1.61
N ILE A 186 -2.48 17.45 -2.79
CA ILE A 186 -1.23 18.12 -3.08
C ILE A 186 -1.49 19.63 -3.12
N ILE A 187 -0.72 20.37 -2.33
CA ILE A 187 -0.68 21.83 -2.39
C ILE A 187 0.58 22.26 -3.14
N PRO A 188 0.56 23.43 -3.80
CA PRO A 188 1.75 23.97 -4.43
C PRO A 188 2.91 24.10 -3.46
N ALA A 189 4.12 23.88 -3.97
CA ALA A 189 5.33 24.23 -3.25
C ALA A 189 5.35 25.73 -2.92
N ALA A 190 5.90 26.08 -1.75
CA ALA A 190 6.03 27.46 -1.29
C ALA A 190 7.16 28.22 -1.99
#